data_AF-A0A9E5L3K7-F1
#
_entry.id   AF-A0A9E5L3K7-F1
#
_cell.length_a   1.000
_cell.length_b   1.000
_cell.length_c   1.000
_cell.angle_alpha   90.00
_cell.angle_beta   90.00
_cell.angle_gamma   90.00
#
_symmetry.space_group_name_H-M   'P 1'
#
loop_
_entity.id
_entity.type
_entity.pdbx_description
1 polymer ?
#
loop_
_entity_poly.entity_id
_entity_poly.type
_entity_poly.pdbx_seq_one_letter_code
_entity_poly.pdbx_strand_id
1 'polypeptide(L)' 'MYELQYKHHDFPEELLFEARRNVHEMIEEVILGQMIDVDMMGGEAVTEDMIEKKNMYKTA' A
#
# COMPACT_ATOMS: atom_id res chain seq x y z
N MET A 1 -14.87 2.09 -20.38
CA MET A 1 -13.78 1.13 -20.68
C MET A 1 -12.53 1.93 -20.91
N TYR A 2 -11.52 1.80 -20.05
CA TYR A 2 -10.22 2.44 -20.29
C TYR A 2 -9.35 1.46 -21.09
N GLU A 3 -9.14 1.77 -22.38
CA GLU A 3 -8.31 0.96 -23.28
C GLU A 3 -6.83 1.15 -22.96
N LEU A 4 -6.32 0.33 -22.02
CA LEU A 4 -4.88 0.18 -21.76
C LEU A 4 -4.19 -0.77 -22.76
N GLN A 5 -4.95 -1.44 -23.63
CA GLN A 5 -4.45 -2.54 -24.46
C GLN A 5 -3.56 -2.12 -25.65
N TYR A 6 -3.48 -0.83 -26.00
CA TYR A 6 -2.84 -0.40 -27.26
C TYR A 6 -1.77 0.69 -27.12
N LYS A 7 -1.24 0.95 -25.92
CA LYS A 7 -0.09 1.85 -25.77
C LYS A 7 1.17 1.04 -25.46
N HIS A 8 1.90 0.68 -26.51
CA HIS A 8 3.30 0.27 -26.34
C HIS A 8 4.07 1.50 -25.82
N HIS A 9 4.46 1.43 -24.55
CA HIS A 9 5.33 2.40 -23.92
C HIS A 9 6.63 1.70 -23.54
N ASP A 10 7.72 2.03 -24.25
CA ASP A 10 9.08 1.66 -23.84
C ASP A 10 9.55 2.68 -22.81
N PHE A 11 9.12 2.49 -21.56
CA PHE A 11 9.66 3.27 -20.45
C PHE A 11 11.12 2.90 -20.22
N PRO A 12 12.01 3.87 -19.94
CA PRO A 12 13.36 3.61 -19.46
C PRO A 12 13.36 2.60 -18.30
N GLU A 13 14.33 1.70 -18.30
CA GLU A 13 14.46 0.64 -17.28
C GLU A 13 14.52 1.21 -15.85
N GLU A 14 15.16 2.37 -15.68
CA GLU A 14 15.21 3.11 -14.41
C GLU A 14 13.80 3.50 -13.92
N LEU A 15 12.94 4.03 -14.80
CA LEU A 15 11.57 4.38 -14.44
C LEU A 15 10.72 3.15 -14.10
N LEU A 16 10.95 2.02 -14.79
CA LEU A 16 10.28 0.76 -14.47
C LEU A 16 10.74 0.21 -13.12
N PHE A 17 12.01 0.37 -12.77
CA PHE A 17 12.56 -0.03 -11.48
C PHE A 17 11.99 0.83 -10.34
N GLU A 18 11.96 2.16 -10.51
CA GLU A 18 11.36 3.08 -9.54
C GLU A 18 9.86 2.80 -9.36
N ALA A 19 9.11 2.63 -10.46
CA ALA A 19 7.70 2.29 -10.39
C ALA A 19 7.47 0.97 -9.64
N ARG A 20 8.32 -0.04 -9.86
CA ARG A 20 8.24 -1.32 -9.13
C ARG A 20 8.50 -1.13 -7.65
N ARG A 21 9.51 -0.36 -7.28
CA ARG A 21 9.82 -0.05 -5.87
C ARG A 21 8.63 0.64 -5.21
N ASN A 22 8.09 1.68 -5.84
CA ASN A 22 6.97 2.44 -5.28
C ASN A 22 5.71 1.57 -5.14
N VAL A 23 5.42 0.69 -6.11
CA VAL A 23 4.30 -0.26 -6.00
C VAL A 23 4.53 -1.26 -4.87
N HIS A 24 5.76 -1.73 -4.69
CA HIS A 24 6.10 -2.66 -3.63
C HIS A 24 5.93 -2.02 -2.24
N GLU A 25 6.50 -0.84 -2.03
CA GLU A 25 6.36 -0.06 -0.78
C GLU A 25 4.89 0.18 -0.43
N MET A 26 4.09 0.62 -1.41
CA MET A 26 2.64 0.83 -1.23
C MET A 26 1.91 -0.46 -0.82
N ILE A 27 2.26 -1.61 -1.41
CA ILE A 27 1.64 -2.90 -1.05
C ILE A 27 2.01 -3.28 0.39
N GLU A 28 3.27 -3.09 0.80
CA GLU A 28 3.72 -3.38 2.16
C GLU A 28 2.99 -2.51 3.19
N GLU A 29 2.86 -1.21 2.93
CA GLU A 29 2.10 -0.28 3.79
C GLU A 29 0.63 -0.72 3.95
N VAL A 30 -0.03 -1.07 2.84
CA VAL A 30 -1.43 -1.55 2.89
C VAL A 30 -1.56 -2.84 3.71
N ILE A 31 -0.63 -3.80 3.55
CA ILE A 31 -0.64 -5.05 4.32
C ILE A 31 -0.47 -4.76 5.82
N LEU A 32 0.45 -3.88 6.20
CA LEU A 32 0.66 -3.49 7.60
C LEU A 32 -0.60 -2.85 8.20
N GLY A 33 -1.25 -1.93 7.47
CA GLY A 33 -2.51 -1.33 7.89
C GLY A 33 -3.63 -2.37 8.10
N GLN A 34 -3.70 -3.38 7.23
CA GLN A 34 -4.68 -4.47 7.34
C GLN A 34 -4.40 -5.41 8.52
N MET A 35 -3.12 -5.71 8.80
CA MET A 35 -2.74 -6.50 9.98
C MET A 35 -3.18 -5.80 11.27
N ILE A 36 -2.97 -4.50 11.37
CA ILE A 36 -3.44 -3.71 12.52
C ILE A 36 -4.97 -3.71 12.61
N ASP A 37 -5.69 -3.56 11.49
CA ASP A 37 -7.16 -3.67 11.44
C ASP A 37 -7.62 -5.06 11.98
N VAL A 38 -6.92 -6.15 11.66
CA VAL A 38 -7.23 -7.51 12.15
C VAL A 38 -6.94 -7.65 13.65
N ASP A 39 -5.79 -7.17 14.13
CA ASP A 39 -5.43 -7.22 15.55
C ASP A 39 -6.45 -6.45 16.41
N MET A 40 -6.90 -5.29 15.93
CA MET A 40 -7.97 -4.51 16.57
C MET A 40 -9.32 -5.23 16.61
N MET A 41 -9.63 -6.08 15.61
CA MET A 41 -10.86 -6.90 15.59
C MET A 41 -10.74 -8.16 16.45
N GLY A 42 -9.51 -8.62 16.72
CA GLY A 42 -9.20 -9.84 17.48
C GLY A 42 -9.42 -9.74 19.00
N GLY A 43 -9.77 -8.57 19.51
CA GLY A 43 -10.10 -8.36 20.93
C GLY A 43 -8.94 -7.90 21.82
N GLU A 44 -7.79 -7.52 21.23
CA GLU A 44 -6.80 -6.75 21.97
C GLU A 44 -7.33 -5.34 22.26
N ALA A 45 -6.93 -4.76 23.40
CA ALA A 45 -7.34 -3.42 23.76
C ALA A 45 -6.81 -2.43 22.70
N VAL A 46 -7.73 -1.85 21.92
CA VAL A 46 -7.38 -0.84 20.93
C VAL A 46 -6.71 0.34 21.62
N THR A 47 -5.45 0.61 21.25
CA THR A 47 -4.69 1.76 21.74
C THR A 47 -4.71 2.90 20.72
N GLU A 48 -4.46 4.13 21.20
CA GLU A 48 -4.32 5.32 20.34
C GLU A 48 -3.18 5.16 19.32
N ASP A 49 -2.06 4.55 19.74
CA ASP A 49 -0.91 4.22 18.89
C ASP A 49 -1.26 3.26 17.73
N MET A 50 -2.14 2.28 17.95
CA MET A 50 -2.61 1.39 16.88
C MET A 50 -3.47 2.15 15.86
N ILE A 51 -4.32 3.07 16.31
CA ILE A 51 -5.16 3.90 15.43
C ILE A 51 -4.28 4.85 14.61
N GLU A 52 -3.28 5.47 15.22
CA GLU A 52 -2.34 6.37 14.54
C GLU A 52 -1.51 5.61 13.49
N LYS A 53 -0.93 4.46 13.85
CA LYS A 53 -0.16 3.61 12.91
C LYS A 53 -1.01 3.14 11.75
N LYS A 54 -2.24 2.69 12.03
CA LYS A 54 -3.17 2.31 10.97
C LYS A 54 -3.48 3.46 10.02
N ASN A 55 -3.72 4.67 10.54
CA ASN A 55 -4.03 5.83 9.72
C ASN A 55 -2.80 6.29 8.92
N MET A 56 -1.59 6.15 9.46
CA MET A 56 -0.34 6.39 8.74
C MET A 56 -0.22 5.49 7.50
N TYR A 57 -0.50 4.19 7.65
CA TYR A 57 -0.40 3.23 6.54
C TYR A 57 -1.59 3.27 5.56
N LYS A 58 -2.74 3.78 6.00
CA LYS A 58 -3.98 3.81 5.19
C LYS A 58 -4.21 5.13 4.46
N THR A 59 -3.49 6.19 4.83
CA THR A 59 -3.66 7.54 4.30
C THR A 59 -2.35 8.00 3.63
N ALA A 60 -2.09 7.43 2.45
CA ALA A 60 -1.19 8.00 1.44
C ALA A 60 -2.03 8.46 0.24
#